data_AF-A0A9D0TF98-F1
#
_entry.id   AF-A0A9D0TF98-F1
#
_cell.length_a   1.000
_cell.length_b   1.000
_cell.length_c   1.000
_cell.angle_alpha   90.00
_cell.angle_beta   90.00
_cell.angle_gamma   90.00
#
_symmetry.space_group_name_H-M   'P 1'
#
loop_
_entity.id
_entity.type
_entity.pdbx_description
1 polymer ?
#
loop_
_entity_poly.entity_id
_entity_poly.type
_entity_poly.pdbx_seq_one_letter_code
_entity_poly.pdbx_strand_id
1 'polypeptide(L)'
;MSDTDFSEERLNAFIDDELDIAEKNTVFEALGEDTRLSHKVCELRQLSELVRHAYERPPQSEKYRKPKTRAISPWSRAAAATLLVGLGAMLGWVGHEPREQNIDSNVHAMYWDKNRAFQNTDIAKVTGQQGTKKIIVHLNTSNAVRFAKALDTAEQLLETYADSDMNAEVEIVANASAVKMLRTGYSPYADRVRALQDRYLNLTFLACKDAMDHVRELENLKTDVTLLPDVDVTPSALEHILNRLSEGWVYINV
;
A
#
# COMPACT_ATOMS: atom_id res chain seq x y z
N MET A 1 29.49 -29.98 -4.96
CA MET A 1 30.13 -28.68 -5.25
C MET A 1 29.07 -27.60 -5.11
N SER A 2 29.41 -26.53 -4.41
CA SER A 2 28.52 -25.47 -3.96
C SER A 2 27.95 -24.66 -5.12
N ASP A 3 26.64 -24.72 -5.28
CA ASP A 3 25.84 -23.85 -6.14
C ASP A 3 25.85 -22.45 -5.50
N THR A 4 26.83 -21.62 -5.87
CA THR A 4 26.87 -20.22 -5.42
C THR A 4 26.02 -19.43 -6.40
N ASP A 5 24.70 -19.49 -6.21
CA ASP A 5 23.75 -18.76 -7.05
C ASP A 5 23.96 -17.26 -6.82
N PHE A 6 24.55 -16.58 -7.80
CA PHE A 6 24.77 -15.13 -7.73
C PHE A 6 23.42 -14.43 -7.92
N SER A 7 23.08 -13.56 -6.96
CA SER A 7 21.85 -12.76 -7.04
C SER A 7 21.88 -11.83 -8.26
N GLU A 8 20.71 -11.57 -8.85
CA GLU A 8 20.61 -10.71 -10.04
C GLU A 8 21.05 -9.28 -9.76
N GLU A 9 20.85 -8.80 -8.53
CA GLU A 9 21.30 -7.49 -8.09
C GLU A 9 22.83 -7.37 -8.16
N ARG A 10 23.57 -8.42 -7.76
CA ARG A 10 25.04 -8.43 -7.84
C ARG A 10 25.53 -8.49 -9.28
N LEU A 11 24.85 -9.21 -10.16
CA LEU A 11 25.19 -9.27 -11.59
C LEU A 11 24.90 -7.94 -12.30
N ASN A 12 23.79 -7.28 -11.98
CA ASN A 12 23.49 -5.96 -12.51
C ASN A 12 24.49 -4.91 -12.00
N ALA A 13 24.83 -4.92 -10.70
CA ALA A 13 25.87 -4.05 -10.15
C ALA A 13 27.25 -4.29 -10.79
N PHE A 14 27.57 -5.54 -11.15
CA PHE A 14 28.78 -5.85 -11.91
C PHE A 14 28.75 -5.24 -13.33
N ILE A 15 27.62 -5.35 -14.02
CA ILE A 15 27.44 -4.82 -15.39
C ILE A 15 27.49 -3.28 -15.41
N ASP A 16 26.93 -2.64 -14.38
CA ASP A 16 26.90 -1.19 -14.24
C ASP A 16 28.20 -0.60 -13.65
N ASP A 17 29.22 -1.44 -13.42
CA ASP A 17 30.54 -1.08 -12.85
C ASP A 17 30.52 -0.61 -11.37
N GLU A 18 29.43 -0.88 -10.64
CA GLU A 18 29.16 -0.42 -9.26
C GLU A 18 29.74 -1.34 -8.16
N LEU A 19 30.37 -2.46 -8.51
CA LEU A 19 31.05 -3.34 -7.55
C LEU A 19 32.46 -2.86 -7.19
N ASP A 20 32.92 -3.18 -5.98
CA ASP A 20 34.31 -2.93 -5.59
C ASP A 20 35.30 -3.89 -6.28
N ILE A 21 36.60 -3.62 -6.16
CA ILE A 21 37.65 -4.41 -6.84
C ILE A 21 37.68 -5.87 -6.34
N ALA A 22 37.48 -6.10 -5.05
CA ALA A 22 37.51 -7.44 -4.48
C ALA A 22 36.29 -8.26 -4.93
N GLU A 23 35.11 -7.64 -4.94
CA GLU A 23 33.86 -8.23 -5.39
C GLU A 23 33.86 -8.52 -6.90
N LYS A 24 34.40 -7.61 -7.71
CA LYS A 24 34.59 -7.82 -9.16
C LYS A 24 35.46 -9.03 -9.42
N ASN A 25 36.56 -9.22 -8.68
CA ASN A 25 37.43 -10.37 -8.84
C ASN A 25 36.69 -11.69 -8.55
N THR A 26 35.84 -11.72 -7.52
CA THR A 26 35.01 -12.90 -7.22
C THR A 26 34.03 -13.21 -8.35
N VAL A 27 33.44 -12.19 -8.97
CA VAL A 27 32.54 -12.38 -10.12
C VAL A 27 33.32 -12.87 -11.35
N PHE A 28 34.52 -12.34 -11.61
CA PHE A 28 35.37 -12.79 -12.71
C PHE A 28 35.83 -14.24 -12.56
N GLU A 29 36.19 -14.67 -11.36
CA GLU A 29 36.54 -16.07 -11.06
C GLU A 29 35.35 -16.99 -11.33
N ALA A 30 34.16 -16.62 -10.85
CA ALA A 30 32.94 -17.40 -11.07
C ALA A 30 32.52 -17.47 -12.55
N LEU A 31 32.70 -16.38 -13.31
CA LEU A 31 32.43 -16.36 -14.75
C LEU A 31 33.37 -17.28 -15.54
N GLY A 32 34.62 -17.44 -15.10
CA GLY A 32 35.58 -18.36 -15.71
C GLY A 32 35.24 -19.83 -15.49
N GLU A 33 34.56 -20.16 -14.40
CA GLU A 33 34.20 -21.54 -14.02
C GLU A 33 32.81 -21.95 -14.53
N ASP A 34 31.84 -21.03 -14.58
CA ASP A 34 30.45 -21.33 -14.97
C ASP A 34 30.04 -20.69 -16.32
N THR A 35 29.80 -21.56 -17.30
CA THR A 35 29.32 -21.18 -18.64
C THR A 35 27.88 -20.65 -18.62
N ARG A 36 27.03 -21.11 -17.69
CA ARG A 36 25.65 -20.64 -17.55
C ARG A 36 25.60 -19.22 -17.01
N LEU A 37 26.40 -18.93 -15.98
CA LEU A 37 26.55 -17.59 -15.43
C LEU A 37 27.08 -16.60 -16.47
N SER A 38 28.09 -17.03 -17.25
CA SER A 38 28.61 -16.26 -18.38
C SER A 38 27.56 -15.92 -19.44
N HIS A 39 26.69 -16.88 -19.77
CA HIS A 39 25.58 -16.64 -20.69
C HIS A 39 24.60 -15.60 -20.15
N LYS A 40 24.22 -15.71 -18.87
CA LYS A 40 23.29 -14.79 -18.21
C LYS A 40 23.84 -13.36 -18.16
N VAL A 41 25.12 -13.18 -17.84
CA VAL A 41 25.77 -11.85 -17.87
C VAL A 41 25.81 -11.26 -19.27
N CYS A 42 26.01 -12.09 -20.30
CA CYS A 42 25.97 -11.65 -21.69
C CYS A 42 24.58 -11.14 -22.09
N GLU A 43 23.51 -11.87 -21.73
CA GLU A 43 22.13 -11.46 -21.98
C GLU A 43 21.79 -10.13 -21.30
N LEU A 44 22.14 -9.99 -20.02
CA LEU A 44 21.90 -8.76 -19.27
C LEU A 44 22.65 -7.56 -19.85
N ARG A 45 23.90 -7.76 -20.28
CA ARG A 45 24.69 -6.71 -20.95
C ARG A 45 24.07 -6.30 -22.28
N GLN A 46 23.59 -7.26 -23.08
CA GLN A 46 22.89 -6.99 -24.32
C GLN A 46 21.60 -6.18 -24.09
N LEU A 47 20.81 -6.54 -23.07
CA LEU A 47 19.59 -5.82 -22.71
C LEU A 47 19.89 -4.38 -22.28
N SER A 48 20.91 -4.19 -21.43
CA SER A 48 21.34 -2.86 -20.96
C SER A 48 21.73 -1.96 -22.13
N GLU A 49 22.49 -2.48 -23.10
CA GLU A 49 22.85 -1.73 -24.31
C GLU A 49 21.63 -1.37 -25.17
N LEU A 50 20.66 -2.28 -25.34
CA LEU A 50 19.42 -2.00 -26.07
C LEU A 50 18.60 -0.89 -25.42
N VAL A 51 18.46 -0.93 -24.09
CA VAL A 51 17.73 0.10 -23.33
C VAL A 51 18.45 1.44 -23.43
N ARG A 52 19.78 1.46 -23.27
CA ARG A 52 20.59 2.67 -23.40
C ARG A 52 20.42 3.33 -24.77
N HIS A 53 20.39 2.53 -25.83
CA HIS A 53 20.10 3.01 -27.19
C HIS A 53 18.68 3.57 -27.35
N ALA A 54 17.67 2.88 -26.82
CA ALA A 54 16.28 3.35 -26.89
C ALA A 54 16.07 4.70 -26.18
N TYR A 55 16.82 4.94 -25.10
CA TYR A 55 16.75 6.16 -24.29
C TYR A 55 17.76 7.24 -24.68
N GLU A 56 18.55 7.06 -25.74
CA GLU A 56 19.49 8.08 -26.22
C GLU A 56 18.78 9.35 -26.71
N ARG A 57 17.56 9.20 -27.23
CA ARG A 57 16.68 10.31 -27.62
C ARG A 57 15.26 10.08 -27.09
N PRO A 58 14.99 10.37 -25.81
CA PRO A 58 13.65 10.23 -25.28
C PRO A 58 12.71 11.20 -26.03
N PRO A 59 11.44 10.83 -26.24
CA PRO A 59 10.47 11.74 -26.84
C PRO A 59 10.43 13.02 -26.00
N GLN A 60 10.65 14.16 -26.65
CA GLN A 60 10.55 15.44 -25.97
C GLN A 60 9.11 15.62 -25.52
N SER A 61 8.89 15.83 -24.21
CA SER A 61 7.58 16.23 -23.70
C SER A 61 7.14 17.48 -24.45
N GLU A 62 5.96 17.46 -25.07
CA GLU A 62 5.40 18.66 -25.68
C GLU A 62 5.40 19.77 -24.63
N LYS A 63 6.17 20.83 -24.89
CA LYS A 63 6.26 21.96 -23.97
C LYS A 63 4.85 22.49 -23.77
N TYR A 64 4.35 22.40 -22.53
CA TYR A 64 3.03 22.91 -22.16
C TYR A 64 2.93 24.38 -22.58
N ARG A 65 2.19 24.62 -23.67
CA ARG A 65 1.99 25.96 -24.21
C ARG A 65 0.99 26.65 -23.29
N LYS A 66 1.48 27.51 -22.40
CA LYS A 66 0.60 28.31 -21.53
C LYS A 66 -0.43 29.03 -22.40
N PRO A 67 -1.74 28.85 -22.17
CA PRO A 67 -2.75 29.53 -22.96
C PRO A 67 -2.60 31.04 -22.79
N LYS A 68 -2.67 31.78 -23.91
CA LYS A 68 -2.75 33.24 -23.86
C LYS A 68 -4.06 33.61 -23.19
N THR A 69 -4.00 34.11 -21.96
CA THR A 69 -5.19 34.62 -21.28
C THR A 69 -5.63 35.90 -21.99
N ARG A 70 -6.85 35.88 -22.57
CA ARG A 70 -7.47 37.11 -23.06
C ARG A 70 -7.78 38.00 -21.86
N ALA A 71 -7.32 39.24 -21.90
CA ALA A 71 -7.67 40.25 -20.91
C ALA A 71 -9.16 40.62 -21.08
N ILE A 72 -10.00 40.07 -20.22
CA ILE A 72 -11.44 40.37 -20.16
C ILE A 72 -11.64 41.55 -19.21
N SER A 73 -12.48 42.52 -19.59
CA SER A 73 -12.80 43.73 -18.82
C SER A 73 -13.20 43.39 -17.37
N PRO A 74 -12.78 44.18 -16.36
CA PRO A 74 -13.04 43.90 -14.95
C PRO A 74 -14.54 43.79 -14.63
N TRP A 75 -15.40 44.49 -15.37
CA TRP A 75 -16.86 44.44 -15.17
C TRP A 75 -17.46 43.12 -15.67
N SER A 76 -16.98 42.59 -16.80
CA SER A 76 -17.36 41.25 -17.27
C SER A 76 -16.86 40.13 -16.36
N ARG A 77 -15.75 40.33 -15.63
CA ARG A 77 -15.26 39.38 -14.62
C ARG A 77 -16.16 39.37 -13.38
N ALA A 78 -16.64 40.54 -12.95
CA ALA A 78 -17.56 40.65 -11.82
C ALA A 78 -18.92 39.98 -12.11
N ALA A 79 -19.50 40.22 -13.30
CA ALA A 79 -20.78 39.62 -13.69
C ALA A 79 -20.69 38.07 -13.83
N ALA A 80 -19.58 37.56 -14.36
CA ALA A 80 -19.36 36.11 -14.45
C ALA A 80 -19.14 35.47 -13.07
N ALA A 81 -18.41 36.15 -12.16
CA ALA A 81 -18.17 35.66 -10.82
C ALA A 81 -19.48 35.54 -10.02
N THR A 82 -20.39 36.51 -10.12
CA THR A 82 -21.69 36.44 -9.43
C THR A 82 -22.57 35.31 -9.96
N LEU A 83 -22.54 35.04 -11.26
CA LEU A 83 -23.26 33.91 -11.85
C LEU A 83 -22.70 32.57 -11.39
N LEU A 84 -21.37 32.41 -11.37
CA LEU A 84 -20.74 31.16 -10.93
C LEU A 84 -20.94 30.89 -9.43
N VAL A 85 -20.85 31.92 -8.59
CA VAL A 85 -21.13 31.78 -7.15
C VAL A 85 -22.60 31.49 -6.90
N GLY A 86 -23.53 32.16 -7.60
CA GLY A 86 -24.96 31.89 -7.49
C GLY A 86 -25.32 30.46 -7.93
N LEU A 87 -24.76 29.99 -9.04
CA LEU A 87 -24.99 28.64 -9.54
C LEU A 87 -24.34 27.59 -8.63
N GLY A 88 -23.13 27.86 -8.12
CA GLY A 88 -22.45 27.00 -7.17
C GLY A 88 -23.16 26.91 -5.81
N ALA A 89 -23.72 28.01 -5.32
CA ALA A 89 -24.51 28.02 -4.09
C ALA A 89 -25.84 27.26 -4.27
N MET A 90 -26.52 27.42 -5.41
CA MET A 90 -27.73 26.64 -5.72
C MET A 90 -27.44 25.14 -5.85
N LEU A 91 -26.38 24.77 -6.58
CA LEU A 91 -25.98 23.36 -6.72
C LEU A 91 -25.49 22.76 -5.40
N GLY A 92 -24.77 23.52 -4.58
CA GLY A 92 -24.30 23.08 -3.27
C GLY A 92 -25.41 22.89 -2.24
N TRP A 93 -26.51 23.65 -2.34
CA TRP A 93 -27.66 23.51 -1.45
C TRP A 93 -28.59 22.35 -1.89
N VAL A 94 -28.76 22.14 -3.19
CA VAL A 94 -29.60 21.05 -3.73
C VAL A 94 -28.85 19.71 -3.71
N GLY A 95 -27.53 19.71 -3.79
CA GLY A 95 -26.68 18.53 -3.68
C GLY A 95 -26.28 18.15 -2.24
N HIS A 96 -26.86 18.80 -1.22
CA HIS A 96 -26.65 18.41 0.19
C HIS A 96 -27.48 17.17 0.58
N GLU A 97 -27.51 16.17 -0.29
CA GLU A 97 -27.86 14.82 0.12
C GLU A 97 -26.71 14.28 0.99
N PRO A 98 -27.01 13.43 2.01
CA PRO A 98 -25.98 12.82 2.83
C PRO A 98 -24.98 12.16 1.90
N ARG A 99 -23.72 12.59 2.03
CA ARG A 99 -22.59 12.17 1.20
C ARG A 99 -22.56 10.65 1.12
N GLU A 100 -23.10 10.06 0.05
CA GLU A 100 -22.86 8.67 -0.28
C GLU A 100 -21.34 8.53 -0.44
N GLN A 101 -20.73 7.97 0.60
CA GLN A 101 -19.33 7.62 0.70
C GLN A 101 -19.04 6.57 -0.37
N ASN A 102 -18.85 7.00 -1.60
CA ASN A 102 -18.26 6.17 -2.64
C ASN A 102 -16.92 5.68 -2.09
N ILE A 103 -16.87 4.40 -1.71
CA ILE A 103 -15.63 3.69 -1.42
C ILE A 103 -14.74 3.97 -2.62
N ASP A 104 -13.65 4.68 -2.35
CA ASP A 104 -12.65 5.08 -3.34
C ASP A 104 -12.41 3.87 -4.24
N SER A 105 -12.82 3.94 -5.51
CA SER A 105 -13.02 2.80 -6.42
C SER A 105 -11.72 2.15 -6.90
N ASN A 106 -10.68 2.25 -6.07
CA ASN A 106 -9.34 1.75 -6.25
C ASN A 106 -8.94 0.75 -5.15
N VAL A 107 -9.81 0.48 -4.16
CA VAL A 107 -9.55 -0.56 -3.14
C VAL A 107 -9.83 -1.93 -3.76
N HIS A 108 -8.78 -2.51 -4.32
CA HIS A 108 -8.79 -3.87 -4.85
C HIS A 108 -8.76 -4.85 -3.69
N ALA A 109 -9.79 -5.68 -3.62
CA ALA A 109 -9.94 -6.74 -2.65
C ALA A 109 -9.53 -8.08 -3.27
N MET A 110 -8.69 -8.81 -2.55
CA MET A 110 -8.39 -10.21 -2.82
C MET A 110 -9.26 -11.10 -1.94
N TYR A 111 -9.90 -12.10 -2.53
CA TYR A 111 -10.70 -13.08 -1.80
C TYR A 111 -10.58 -14.46 -2.44
N TRP A 112 -11.06 -15.46 -1.72
CA TRP A 112 -11.08 -16.85 -2.13
C TRP A 112 -12.49 -17.22 -2.59
N ASP A 113 -12.63 -17.67 -3.84
CA ASP A 113 -13.94 -18.09 -4.35
C ASP A 113 -14.32 -19.51 -3.87
N LYS A 114 -15.51 -19.98 -4.26
CA LYS A 114 -16.01 -21.31 -3.89
C LYS A 114 -15.11 -22.46 -4.37
N ASN A 115 -14.31 -22.23 -5.41
CA ASN A 115 -13.39 -23.19 -6.00
C ASN A 115 -11.96 -23.05 -5.48
N ARG A 116 -11.77 -22.23 -4.45
CA ARG A 116 -10.47 -22.01 -3.86
C ARG A 116 -9.45 -21.29 -4.76
N ALA A 117 -9.94 -20.44 -5.66
CA ALA A 117 -9.10 -19.60 -6.49
C ALA A 117 -9.03 -18.17 -5.94
N PHE A 118 -7.85 -17.55 -6.05
CA PHE A 118 -7.66 -16.13 -5.76
C PHE A 118 -8.31 -15.28 -6.84
N GLN A 119 -9.15 -14.32 -6.41
CA GLN A 119 -9.78 -13.35 -7.30
C GLN A 119 -9.50 -11.94 -6.78
N ASN A 120 -9.31 -10.99 -7.70
CA ASN A 120 -9.15 -9.57 -7.40
C ASN A 120 -10.34 -8.80 -7.98
N THR A 121 -11.08 -8.07 -7.14
CA THR A 121 -12.20 -7.23 -7.59
C THR A 121 -12.47 -6.10 -6.59
N ASP A 122 -13.43 -5.24 -6.89
CA ASP A 122 -13.83 -4.15 -6.00
C ASP A 122 -14.48 -4.70 -4.73
N ILE A 123 -14.10 -4.17 -3.56
CA ILE A 123 -14.64 -4.62 -2.27
C ILE A 123 -16.18 -4.60 -2.21
N ALA A 124 -16.81 -3.57 -2.80
CA ALA A 124 -18.26 -3.44 -2.86
C ALA A 124 -18.93 -4.63 -3.58
N LYS A 125 -18.29 -5.15 -4.65
CA LYS A 125 -18.78 -6.32 -5.38
C LYS A 125 -18.61 -7.60 -4.57
N VAL A 126 -17.47 -7.77 -3.89
CA VAL A 126 -17.24 -8.95 -3.03
C VAL A 126 -18.26 -9.02 -1.91
N THR A 127 -18.45 -7.92 -1.17
CA THR A 127 -19.39 -7.88 -0.05
C THR A 127 -20.84 -8.14 -0.48
N GLY A 128 -21.21 -7.73 -1.70
CA GLY A 128 -22.53 -7.99 -2.27
C GLY A 128 -22.72 -9.42 -2.79
N GLN A 129 -21.68 -10.07 -3.32
CA GLN A 129 -21.76 -11.40 -3.93
C GLN A 129 -21.47 -12.55 -2.96
N GLN A 130 -20.53 -12.37 -2.02
CA GLN A 130 -20.15 -13.37 -1.03
C GLN A 130 -21.00 -13.29 0.24
N GLY A 131 -21.65 -12.13 0.50
CA GLY A 131 -22.38 -11.88 1.73
C GLY A 131 -21.50 -11.82 2.98
N THR A 132 -20.17 -11.94 2.84
CA THR A 132 -19.21 -11.78 3.93
C THR A 132 -18.80 -10.31 4.01
N LYS A 133 -18.81 -9.77 5.22
CA LYS A 133 -18.37 -8.39 5.52
C LYS A 133 -17.18 -8.39 6.48
N LYS A 134 -16.43 -9.50 6.45
CA LYS A 134 -15.23 -9.69 7.26
C LYS A 134 -14.01 -9.31 6.42
N ILE A 135 -13.29 -8.29 6.86
CA ILE A 135 -12.30 -7.60 6.02
C ILE A 135 -11.00 -7.46 6.79
N ILE A 136 -9.90 -7.86 6.17
CA ILE A 136 -8.55 -7.61 6.66
C ILE A 136 -7.97 -6.43 5.91
N VAL A 137 -7.54 -5.41 6.64
CA VAL A 137 -6.77 -4.29 6.14
C VAL A 137 -5.31 -4.51 6.50
N HIS A 138 -4.48 -4.86 5.53
CA HIS A 138 -3.07 -5.12 5.77
C HIS A 138 -2.20 -3.89 5.51
N LEU A 139 -1.25 -3.67 6.42
CA LEU A 139 -0.25 -2.61 6.37
C LEU A 139 1.15 -3.21 6.56
N ASN A 140 2.10 -2.84 5.69
CA ASN A 140 3.49 -3.32 5.76
C ASN A 140 4.53 -2.20 5.99
N THR A 141 4.10 -0.93 5.96
CA THR A 141 4.97 0.25 6.02
C THR A 141 4.61 1.18 7.18
N SER A 142 5.63 1.76 7.81
CA SER A 142 5.53 2.82 8.85
C SER A 142 5.21 4.21 8.30
N ASN A 143 4.74 4.30 7.05
CA ASN A 143 4.37 5.57 6.44
C ASN A 143 3.07 6.12 7.07
N ALA A 144 3.15 7.28 7.72
CA ALA A 144 2.04 7.92 8.39
C ALA A 144 0.82 8.18 7.48
N VAL A 145 1.04 8.55 6.21
CA VAL A 145 -0.05 8.80 5.24
C VAL A 145 -0.80 7.51 4.91
N ARG A 146 -0.08 6.40 4.73
CA ARG A 146 -0.71 5.10 4.49
C ARG A 146 -1.43 4.57 5.71
N PHE A 147 -0.87 4.77 6.90
CA PHE A 147 -1.55 4.42 8.14
C PHE A 147 -2.85 5.21 8.31
N ALA A 148 -2.82 6.53 8.09
CA ALA A 148 -4.03 7.36 8.09
C ALA A 148 -5.07 6.84 7.09
N LYS A 149 -4.65 6.50 5.87
CA LYS A 149 -5.54 5.93 4.85
C LYS A 149 -6.15 4.60 5.28
N ALA A 150 -5.40 3.74 5.97
CA ALA A 150 -5.93 2.49 6.49
C ALA A 150 -6.97 2.72 7.60
N LEU A 151 -6.74 3.70 8.49
CA LEU A 151 -7.74 4.12 9.48
C LEU A 151 -9.00 4.67 8.81
N ASP A 152 -8.84 5.54 7.81
CA ASP A 152 -9.97 6.08 7.02
C ASP A 152 -10.75 4.96 6.33
N THR A 153 -10.04 4.00 5.72
CA THR A 153 -10.65 2.87 5.02
C THR A 153 -11.42 1.98 5.98
N ALA A 154 -10.84 1.65 7.14
CA ALA A 154 -11.51 0.83 8.15
C ALA A 154 -12.76 1.54 8.72
N GLU A 155 -12.66 2.82 9.08
CA GLU A 155 -13.78 3.62 9.57
C GLU A 155 -14.90 3.68 8.52
N GLN A 156 -14.56 3.95 7.27
CA GLN A 156 -15.55 3.97 6.18
C GLN A 156 -16.23 2.63 5.95
N LEU A 157 -15.48 1.51 6.01
CA LEU A 157 -16.05 0.17 5.87
C LEU A 157 -17.02 -0.13 7.03
N LEU A 158 -16.64 0.21 8.25
CA LEU A 158 -17.48 0.03 9.43
C LEU A 158 -18.75 0.88 9.35
N GLU A 159 -18.64 2.14 8.94
CA GLU A 159 -19.79 3.06 8.74
C GLU A 159 -20.74 2.55 7.65
N THR A 160 -20.19 2.16 6.50
CA THR A 160 -20.98 1.72 5.33
C THR A 160 -21.85 0.51 5.65
N TYR A 161 -21.41 -0.35 6.57
CA TYR A 161 -22.10 -1.58 6.91
C TYR A 161 -22.73 -1.57 8.32
N ALA A 162 -22.74 -0.44 9.02
CA ALA A 162 -23.27 -0.32 10.39
C ALA A 162 -24.79 -0.56 10.47
N ASP A 163 -25.55 -0.11 9.46
CA ASP A 163 -27.02 -0.15 9.45
C ASP A 163 -27.61 -1.44 8.84
N SER A 164 -26.77 -2.44 8.59
CA SER A 164 -27.17 -3.65 7.89
C SER A 164 -27.19 -4.86 8.80
N ASP A 165 -28.14 -5.79 8.61
CA ASP A 165 -28.37 -7.00 9.45
C ASP A 165 -27.12 -7.89 9.69
N MET A 166 -26.05 -7.64 8.94
CA MET A 166 -24.73 -8.21 9.17
C MET A 166 -23.75 -7.06 9.37
N ASN A 167 -23.29 -6.86 10.60
CA ASN A 167 -22.23 -5.89 10.90
C ASN A 167 -20.93 -6.33 10.21
N ALA A 168 -20.17 -5.37 9.67
CA ALA A 168 -18.83 -5.66 9.18
C ALA A 168 -17.90 -6.04 10.33
N GLU A 169 -16.93 -6.91 10.09
CA GLU A 169 -15.85 -7.23 11.03
C GLU A 169 -14.55 -6.83 10.37
N VAL A 170 -13.76 -5.95 11.01
CA VAL A 170 -12.56 -5.39 10.40
C VAL A 170 -11.34 -5.68 11.25
N GLU A 171 -10.30 -6.24 10.64
CA GLU A 171 -9.00 -6.46 11.27
C GLU A 171 -7.94 -5.64 10.56
N ILE A 172 -7.28 -4.73 11.28
CA ILE A 172 -6.11 -4.01 10.78
C ILE A 172 -4.86 -4.76 11.20
N VAL A 173 -4.17 -5.40 10.26
CA VAL A 173 -2.96 -6.20 10.51
C VAL A 173 -1.72 -5.40 10.13
N ALA A 174 -0.92 -5.02 11.12
CA ALA A 174 0.34 -4.33 10.93
C ALA A 174 1.52 -5.32 10.93
N ASN A 175 2.21 -5.40 9.79
CA ASN A 175 3.37 -6.24 9.57
C ASN A 175 4.63 -5.41 9.26
N ALA A 176 5.81 -6.03 9.31
CA ALA A 176 7.10 -5.41 9.03
C ALA A 176 7.25 -4.05 9.75
N SER A 177 7.61 -2.98 9.03
CA SER A 177 7.80 -1.67 9.65
C SER A 177 6.48 -1.04 10.14
N ALA A 178 5.30 -1.49 9.68
CA ALA A 178 4.02 -0.93 10.10
C ALA A 178 3.72 -1.15 11.59
N VAL A 179 4.33 -2.16 12.23
CA VAL A 179 4.24 -2.37 13.69
C VAL A 179 4.60 -1.09 14.45
N LYS A 180 5.47 -0.24 13.90
CA LYS A 180 5.82 1.02 14.54
C LYS A 180 4.63 1.98 14.71
N MET A 181 3.64 1.91 13.84
CA MET A 181 2.43 2.72 13.91
C MET A 181 1.47 2.28 15.03
N LEU A 182 1.70 1.11 15.64
CA LEU A 182 0.93 0.61 16.78
C LEU A 182 1.74 0.66 18.09
N ARG A 183 2.90 1.32 18.11
CA ARG A 183 3.74 1.48 19.31
C ARG A 183 3.38 2.73 20.11
N THR A 184 3.39 2.58 21.43
CA THR A 184 3.28 3.71 22.36
C THR A 184 4.50 4.64 22.19
N GLY A 185 4.25 5.94 22.08
CA GLY A 185 5.29 6.96 21.92
C GLY A 185 5.88 7.08 20.51
N TYR A 186 5.51 6.21 19.56
CA TYR A 186 5.93 6.29 18.16
C TYR A 186 4.77 6.60 17.22
N SER A 187 3.58 6.05 17.49
CA SER A 187 2.41 6.26 16.64
C SER A 187 1.97 7.72 16.63
N PRO A 188 1.93 8.40 15.47
CA PRO A 188 1.35 9.74 15.36
C PRO A 188 -0.19 9.73 15.43
N TYR A 189 -0.82 8.56 15.47
CA TYR A 189 -2.27 8.38 15.44
C TYR A 189 -2.81 7.61 16.66
N ALA A 190 -2.06 7.57 17.77
CA ALA A 190 -2.43 6.84 18.99
C ALA A 190 -3.86 7.17 19.48
N ASP A 191 -4.21 8.45 19.51
CA ASP A 191 -5.54 8.89 19.95
C ASP A 191 -6.64 8.49 18.96
N ARG A 192 -6.33 8.44 17.66
CA ARG A 192 -7.28 8.00 16.64
C ARG A 192 -7.53 6.50 16.70
N VAL A 193 -6.47 5.71 16.91
CA VAL A 193 -6.59 4.25 17.12
C VAL A 193 -7.50 3.97 18.30
N ARG A 194 -7.25 4.63 19.44
CA ARG A 194 -8.10 4.52 20.64
C ARG A 194 -9.55 4.90 20.38
N ALA A 195 -9.77 6.06 19.74
CA ALA A 195 -11.13 6.52 19.44
C ALA A 195 -11.90 5.56 18.54
N LEU A 196 -11.21 4.87 17.62
CA LEU A 196 -11.83 3.85 16.76
C LEU A 196 -12.12 2.55 17.51
N GLN A 197 -11.21 2.08 18.36
CA GLN A 197 -11.43 0.92 19.24
C GLN A 197 -12.61 1.15 20.20
N ASP A 198 -12.71 2.35 20.78
CA ASP A 198 -13.82 2.73 21.68
C ASP A 198 -15.17 2.79 20.95
N ARG A 199 -15.16 3.20 19.67
CA ARG A 199 -16.38 3.34 18.86
C ARG A 199 -16.85 2.02 18.26
N TYR A 200 -15.92 1.18 17.82
CA TYR A 200 -16.20 -0.02 17.02
C TYR A 200 -15.66 -1.28 17.70
N LEU A 201 -16.55 -2.03 18.36
CA LEU A 201 -16.21 -3.31 19.00
C LEU A 201 -15.86 -4.42 18.00
N ASN A 202 -16.22 -4.21 16.73
CA ASN A 202 -15.97 -5.06 15.58
C ASN A 202 -14.72 -4.63 14.79
N LEU A 203 -13.84 -3.82 15.40
CA LEU A 203 -12.55 -3.42 14.87
C LEU A 203 -11.42 -3.93 15.78
N THR A 204 -10.52 -4.74 15.22
CA THR A 204 -9.34 -5.25 15.94
C THR A 204 -8.06 -4.79 15.27
N PHE A 205 -7.10 -4.32 16.08
CA PHE A 205 -5.75 -4.00 15.63
C PHE A 205 -4.82 -5.15 16.00
N LEU A 206 -4.07 -5.66 15.03
CA LEU A 206 -3.16 -6.79 15.19
C LEU A 206 -1.73 -6.38 14.84
N ALA A 207 -0.81 -6.57 15.76
CA ALA A 207 0.63 -6.40 15.55
C ALA A 207 1.29 -7.77 15.28
N CYS A 208 2.10 -7.85 14.23
CA CYS A 208 2.87 -9.05 13.90
C CYS A 208 4.05 -9.22 14.88
N LYS A 209 4.09 -10.35 15.59
CA LYS A 209 5.16 -10.65 16.56
C LYS A 209 6.54 -10.73 15.90
N ASP A 210 6.66 -11.44 14.77
CA ASP A 210 7.92 -11.52 14.02
C ASP A 210 8.45 -10.12 13.65
N ALA A 211 7.54 -9.21 13.29
CA ALA A 211 7.89 -7.84 12.99
C ALA A 211 8.29 -7.03 14.24
N MET A 212 7.64 -7.25 15.39
CA MET A 212 8.03 -6.66 16.66
C MET A 212 9.44 -7.13 17.08
N ASP A 213 9.72 -8.42 16.97
CA ASP A 213 11.03 -9.00 17.28
C ASP A 213 12.11 -8.41 16.37
N HIS A 214 11.82 -8.25 15.07
CA HIS A 214 12.74 -7.62 14.13
C HIS A 214 13.00 -6.13 14.43
N VAL A 215 11.96 -5.37 14.80
CA VAL A 215 12.10 -3.96 15.21
C VAL A 215 12.92 -3.86 16.50
N ARG A 216 12.72 -4.79 17.45
CA ARG A 216 13.50 -4.84 18.70
C ARG A 216 14.99 -5.01 18.44
N GLU A 217 15.34 -5.91 17.54
CA GLU A 217 16.73 -6.17 17.13
C GLU A 217 17.35 -4.96 16.42
N LEU A 218 16.69 -4.42 15.39
CA LEU A 218 17.19 -3.28 14.62
C LEU A 218 17.42 -2.02 15.47
N GLU A 219 16.51 -1.74 16.41
CA GLU A 219 16.59 -0.55 17.28
C GLU A 219 17.40 -0.80 18.56
N ASN A 220 18.00 -1.99 18.72
CA ASN A 220 18.76 -2.40 19.91
C ASN A 220 17.98 -2.17 21.22
N LEU A 221 16.67 -2.43 21.19
CA LEU A 221 15.80 -2.19 22.33
C LEU A 221 16.07 -3.25 23.40
N LYS A 222 16.36 -2.78 24.63
CA LYS A 222 16.59 -3.64 25.79
C LYS A 222 15.32 -4.20 26.40
N THR A 223 14.17 -3.60 26.07
CA THR A 223 12.84 -3.96 26.57
C THR A 223 11.95 -4.26 25.39
N ASP A 224 10.90 -5.05 25.63
CA ASP A 224 9.98 -5.43 24.59
C ASP A 224 9.22 -4.24 23.99
N VAL A 225 8.75 -4.42 22.76
CA VAL A 225 8.03 -3.37 22.02
C VAL A 225 6.68 -3.10 22.70
N THR A 226 6.55 -1.94 23.34
CA THR A 226 5.29 -1.54 24.00
C THR A 226 4.27 -1.04 22.96
N LEU A 227 3.16 -1.76 22.84
CA LEU A 227 2.06 -1.43 21.94
C LEU A 227 1.09 -0.41 22.55
N LEU A 228 0.20 0.15 21.73
CA LEU A 228 -0.97 0.91 22.17
C LEU A 228 -1.94 -0.03 22.92
N PRO A 229 -2.83 0.51 23.79
CA PRO A 229 -3.86 -0.28 24.45
C PRO A 229 -4.74 -1.04 23.45
N ASP A 230 -5.21 -2.21 23.85
CA ASP A 230 -6.16 -3.05 23.09
C ASP A 230 -5.70 -3.43 21.66
N VAL A 231 -4.39 -3.37 21.42
CA VAL A 231 -3.75 -3.96 20.24
C VAL A 231 -3.35 -5.39 20.56
N ASP A 232 -3.89 -6.33 19.79
CA ASP A 232 -3.58 -7.74 19.90
C ASP A 232 -2.31 -8.10 19.14
N VAL A 233 -1.71 -9.23 19.50
CA VAL A 233 -0.49 -9.74 18.85
C VAL A 233 -0.81 -11.04 18.13
N THR A 234 -0.46 -11.10 16.85
CA THR A 234 -0.50 -12.34 16.07
C THR A 234 0.93 -12.87 15.86
N PRO A 235 1.18 -14.20 15.94
CA PRO A 235 2.51 -14.76 15.71
C PRO A 235 3.07 -14.35 14.34
N SER A 236 2.27 -14.52 13.28
CA SER A 236 2.63 -14.18 11.90
C SER A 236 1.45 -13.53 11.19
N ALA A 237 1.68 -12.34 10.62
CA ALA A 237 0.66 -11.66 9.82
C ALA A 237 0.26 -12.46 8.58
N LEU A 238 1.22 -13.11 7.90
CA LEU A 238 0.94 -13.88 6.69
C LEU A 238 0.04 -15.08 7.00
N GLU A 239 0.40 -15.86 8.03
CA GLU A 239 -0.40 -17.03 8.44
C GLU A 239 -1.80 -16.61 8.87
N HIS A 240 -1.91 -15.53 9.65
CA HIS A 240 -3.19 -14.95 10.05
C HIS A 240 -4.05 -14.59 8.83
N ILE A 241 -3.49 -13.87 7.85
CA ILE A 241 -4.19 -13.48 6.62
C ILE A 241 -4.67 -14.72 5.85
N LEU A 242 -3.81 -15.72 5.68
CA LEU A 242 -4.17 -16.95 4.94
C LEU A 242 -5.28 -17.73 5.64
N ASN A 243 -5.23 -17.84 6.97
CA ASN A 243 -6.27 -18.49 7.76
C ASN A 243 -7.62 -17.76 7.62
N ARG A 244 -7.62 -16.44 7.78
CA ARG A 244 -8.81 -15.61 7.61
C ARG A 244 -9.39 -15.69 6.19
N LEU A 245 -8.56 -15.68 5.15
CA LEU A 245 -9.02 -15.88 3.77
C LEU A 245 -9.73 -17.24 3.60
N SER A 246 -9.24 -18.29 4.27
CA SER A 246 -9.90 -19.61 4.27
C SER A 246 -11.25 -19.63 4.99
N GLU A 247 -11.44 -18.75 5.97
CA GLU A 247 -12.69 -18.52 6.69
C GLU A 247 -13.69 -17.61 5.93
N GLY A 248 -13.33 -17.17 4.71
CA GLY A 248 -14.18 -16.32 3.86
C GLY A 248 -13.99 -14.82 4.11
N TRP A 249 -12.90 -14.41 4.75
CA TRP A 249 -12.53 -12.99 4.85
C TRP A 249 -12.05 -12.45 3.50
N VAL A 250 -12.14 -11.14 3.38
CA VAL A 250 -11.68 -10.37 2.24
C VAL A 250 -10.42 -9.62 2.63
N TYR A 251 -9.38 -9.69 1.81
CA TYR A 251 -8.10 -9.00 2.05
C TYR A 251 -8.01 -7.71 1.22
N ILE A 252 -7.62 -6.61 1.86
CA ILE A 252 -7.22 -5.37 1.20
C ILE A 252 -5.83 -4.93 1.67
N ASN A 253 -5.06 -4.35 0.75
CA ASN A 253 -3.73 -3.81 1.02
C ASN A 253 -3.72 -2.29 0.86
N VAL A 254 -3.07 -1.57 1.78
CA VAL A 254 -3.05 -0.10 1.83
C VAL A 254 -1.63 0.49 1.75
#